data_AF-A0A2Z5G5Z8-F1
#
_entry.id   AF-A0A2Z5G5Z8-F1
#
_cell.length_a   1.000
_cell.length_b   1.000
_cell.length_c   1.000
_cell.angle_alpha   90.00
_cell.angle_beta   90.00
_cell.angle_gamma   90.00
#
_symmetry.space_group_name_H-M   'P 1'
#
loop_
_entity.id
_entity.type
_entity.pdbx_description
1 polymer ?
#
loop_
_entity_poly.entity_id
_entity_poly.type
_entity_poly.pdbx_seq_one_letter_code
_entity_poly.pdbx_strand_id
1 'polypeptide(L)'
;MADSKTKIELIEDADATGEIAKVYDEWRARSGRQNVSGILKCFSHRPDFLREVMSFSNTVHFSEGHLTRRMKEAIASWVSRLNHCPY
;
A
#
# COMPACT_ATOMS: atom_id res chain seq x y z
N MET A 1 18.27 -15.13 1.76
CA MET A 1 17.49 -13.88 1.77
C MET A 1 17.49 -13.38 3.20
N ALA A 2 17.84 -12.11 3.43
CA ALA A 2 17.99 -11.57 4.77
C ALA A 2 16.67 -11.71 5.53
N ASP A 3 16.74 -12.31 6.71
CA ASP A 3 15.68 -12.35 7.71
C ASP A 3 15.37 -10.92 8.16
N SER A 4 14.54 -10.22 7.39
CA SER A 4 14.19 -8.83 7.67
C SER A 4 12.99 -8.82 8.60
N LYS A 5 13.26 -9.02 9.89
CA LYS A 5 12.33 -8.64 10.96
C LYS A 5 11.92 -7.19 10.72
N THR A 6 10.63 -6.95 10.46
CA THR A 6 10.10 -5.62 10.19
C THR A 6 10.41 -4.71 11.39
N LYS A 7 10.74 -3.44 11.13
CA LYS A 7 11.07 -2.47 12.19
C LYS A 7 9.85 -2.01 13.00
N ILE A 8 8.67 -2.31 12.47
CA ILE A 8 7.37 -2.07 13.09
C ILE A 8 6.61 -3.40 13.12
N GLU A 9 5.74 -3.53 14.10
CA GLU A 9 4.78 -4.62 14.13
C GLU A 9 3.79 -4.44 12.96
N LEU A 10 3.52 -5.54 12.26
CA LEU A 10 2.55 -5.57 11.18
C LEU A 10 1.35 -6.38 11.64
N ILE A 11 0.16 -5.91 11.26
CA ILE A 11 -1.07 -6.69 11.41
C ILE A 11 -1.26 -7.48 10.12
N GLU A 12 -1.03 -8.79 10.17
CA GLU A 12 -1.25 -9.68 9.04
C GLU A 12 -2.74 -9.79 8.69
N ASP A 13 -3.05 -10.21 7.46
CA ASP A 13 -4.44 -10.30 6.98
C ASP A 13 -5.32 -11.16 7.90
N ALA A 14 -4.77 -12.26 8.45
CA ALA A 14 -5.47 -13.19 9.32
C ALA A 14 -5.70 -12.65 10.74
N ASP A 15 -4.85 -11.73 11.19
CA ASP A 15 -4.88 -11.16 12.55
C ASP A 15 -5.66 -9.83 12.59
N ALA A 16 -6.05 -9.30 11.43
CA ALA A 16 -6.82 -8.07 11.32
C ALA A 16 -8.21 -8.25 11.95
N THR A 17 -8.52 -7.41 12.93
CA THR A 17 -9.83 -7.40 13.61
C THR A 17 -10.39 -5.97 13.69
N GLY A 18 -11.65 -5.82 14.08
CA GLY A 18 -12.25 -4.52 14.32
C GLY A 18 -12.21 -3.59 13.10
N GLU A 19 -11.69 -2.37 13.27
CA GLU A 19 -11.66 -1.37 12.21
C GLU A 19 -10.67 -1.71 11.09
N ILE A 20 -9.49 -2.24 11.41
CA ILE A 20 -8.48 -2.54 10.40
C ILE A 20 -8.92 -3.66 9.44
N ALA A 21 -9.67 -4.65 9.94
CA ALA A 21 -10.27 -5.68 9.10
C ALA A 21 -11.19 -5.08 8.02
N LYS A 22 -12.02 -4.10 8.40
CA LYS A 22 -12.90 -3.39 7.47
C LYS A 22 -12.11 -2.64 6.40
N VAL A 23 -11.03 -1.94 6.78
CA VAL A 23 -10.17 -1.22 5.82
C VAL A 23 -9.50 -2.19 4.85
N TYR A 24 -9.04 -3.35 5.33
CA TYR A 24 -8.49 -4.39 4.47
C TYR A 24 -9.52 -4.93 3.48
N ASP A 25 -10.76 -5.17 3.91
CA ASP A 25 -11.86 -5.58 3.04
C ASP A 25 -12.20 -4.52 1.99
N GLU A 26 -12.29 -3.26 2.38
CA GLU A 26 -12.49 -2.11 1.48
C GLU A 26 -11.38 -2.07 0.40
N TRP A 27 -10.13 -2.28 0.81
CA TRP A 27 -9.01 -2.33 -0.13
C TRP A 27 -9.08 -3.53 -1.07
N ARG A 28 -9.42 -4.73 -0.57
CA ARG A 28 -9.58 -5.94 -1.40
C ARG A 28 -10.66 -5.75 -2.45
N ALA A 29 -11.82 -5.26 -2.04
CA ALA A 29 -12.96 -5.00 -2.92
C ALA A 29 -12.60 -4.03 -4.06
N ARG A 30 -11.75 -3.04 -3.79
CA ARG A 30 -11.33 -2.04 -4.79
C ARG A 30 -10.17 -2.48 -5.66
N SER A 31 -9.20 -3.20 -5.09
CA SER A 31 -7.96 -3.59 -5.79
C SER A 31 -8.08 -4.89 -6.58
N GLY A 32 -9.06 -5.74 -6.25
CA GLY A 32 -9.20 -7.09 -6.80
C GLY A 32 -8.13 -8.07 -6.32
N ARG A 33 -7.29 -7.68 -5.35
CA ARG A 33 -6.22 -8.52 -4.79
C ARG A 33 -6.72 -9.22 -3.53
N GLN A 34 -6.21 -10.43 -3.28
CA GLN A 34 -6.58 -11.21 -2.09
C GLN A 34 -5.81 -10.78 -0.83
N ASN A 35 -4.51 -10.53 -0.97
CA ASN A 35 -3.64 -10.21 0.17
C ASN A 35 -3.24 -8.74 0.16
N VAL A 36 -3.33 -8.09 1.32
CA VAL A 36 -2.88 -6.71 1.52
C VAL A 36 -1.36 -6.63 1.39
N SER A 37 -0.86 -5.63 0.66
CA SER A 37 0.58 -5.43 0.47
C SER A 37 1.27 -4.98 1.76
N GLY A 38 2.54 -5.37 1.95
CA GLY A 38 3.32 -5.02 3.14
C GLY A 38 3.37 -3.51 3.42
N ILE A 39 3.50 -2.68 2.38
CA ILE A 39 3.47 -1.21 2.53
C ILE A 39 2.17 -0.69 3.15
N LEU A 40 1.01 -1.29 2.85
CA LEU A 40 -0.24 -0.90 3.48
C LEU A 40 -0.33 -1.41 4.91
N LYS A 41 0.21 -2.61 5.18
CA LYS A 41 0.30 -3.18 6.53
C LYS A 41 1.11 -2.29 7.49
N CYS A 42 2.08 -1.54 6.97
CA CYS A 42 2.85 -0.57 7.75
C CYS A 42 1.99 0.53 8.41
N PHE A 43 0.78 0.79 7.90
CA PHE A 43 -0.12 1.82 8.41
C PHE A 43 -1.28 1.24 9.24
N SER A 44 -1.30 -0.07 9.49
CA SER A 44 -2.46 -0.78 10.04
C SER A 44 -2.81 -0.43 11.47
N HIS A 45 -1.84 0.06 12.25
CA HIS A 45 -2.08 0.61 13.59
C HIS A 45 -2.82 1.96 13.56
N ARG A 46 -3.00 2.57 12.39
CA ARG A 46 -3.75 3.81 12.16
C ARG A 46 -4.72 3.66 11.00
N PRO A 47 -5.86 2.95 11.19
CA PRO A 47 -6.83 2.69 10.13
C PRO A 47 -7.40 3.96 9.50
N ASP A 48 -7.54 5.03 10.28
CA ASP A 48 -7.91 6.37 9.82
C ASP A 48 -6.91 6.88 8.78
N PHE A 49 -5.62 6.84 9.09
CA PHE A 49 -4.55 7.28 8.20
C PHE A 49 -4.35 6.35 7.00
N LEU A 50 -4.50 5.03 7.17
CA LEU A 50 -4.41 4.07 6.07
C LEU A 50 -5.43 4.37 4.96
N ARG A 51 -6.66 4.77 5.31
CA ARG A 51 -7.65 5.19 4.30
C ARG A 51 -7.20 6.41 3.52
N GLU A 52 -6.55 7.37 4.16
CA GLU A 52 -5.98 8.54 3.49
C GLU A 52 -4.84 8.14 2.54
N VAL A 53 -3.93 7.27 2.97
CA VAL A 53 -2.86 6.72 2.11
C VAL A 53 -3.44 6.01 0.89
N MET A 54 -4.49 5.20 1.08
CA MET A 54 -5.20 4.57 -0.03
C MET A 54 -5.83 5.60 -0.97
N SER A 55 -6.50 6.61 -0.44
CA SER A 55 -7.12 7.68 -1.22
C SER A 55 -6.07 8.41 -2.06
N PHE A 56 -4.97 8.82 -1.43
CA PHE A 56 -3.85 9.48 -2.08
C PHE A 56 -3.24 8.62 -3.20
N SER A 57 -2.99 7.33 -2.93
CA SER A 57 -2.46 6.39 -3.91
C SER A 57 -3.38 6.24 -5.13
N ASN A 58 -4.69 6.21 -4.93
CA ASN A 58 -5.64 6.16 -6.03
C ASN A 58 -5.63 7.44 -6.85
N THR A 59 -5.63 8.60 -6.21
CA THR A 59 -5.63 9.90 -6.89
C THR A 59 -4.37 10.12 -7.71
N VAL A 60 -3.20 9.75 -7.19
CA VAL A 60 -1.92 9.97 -7.90
C VAL A 60 -1.64 8.87 -8.91
N HIS A 61 -1.78 7.61 -8.51
CA HIS A 61 -1.21 6.48 -9.24
C HIS A 61 -2.22 5.73 -10.12
N PHE A 62 -3.44 5.52 -9.63
CA PHE A 62 -4.43 4.65 -10.27
C PHE A 62 -5.58 5.39 -10.98
N SER A 63 -5.60 6.73 -10.90
CA SER A 63 -6.53 7.58 -11.63
C SER A 63 -6.14 7.72 -13.10
N GLU A 64 -7.13 7.99 -13.95
CA GLU A 64 -6.89 8.49 -15.31
C GLU A 64 -6.45 9.96 -15.28
N GLY A 65 -5.74 10.40 -16.32
CA GLY A 65 -5.27 11.78 -16.44
C GLY A 65 -4.32 11.97 -17.62
N HIS A 66 -3.53 13.04 -17.59
CA HIS A 66 -2.56 13.35 -18.65
C HIS A 66 -1.43 12.33 -18.77
N LEU A 67 -1.10 11.63 -17.68
CA LEU A 67 -0.10 10.58 -17.68
C LEU A 67 -0.78 9.22 -17.61
N THR A 68 -0.38 8.32 -18.50
CA THR A 68 -0.81 6.92 -18.43
C THR A 68 -0.27 6.27 -17.16
N ARG A 69 -0.96 5.24 -16.68
CA ARG A 69 -0.48 4.42 -15.55
C ARG A 69 0.95 3.92 -15.78
N ARG A 70 1.29 3.49 -17.01
CA ARG A 70 2.65 3.05 -17.36
C ARG A 70 3.70 4.14 -17.10
N MET A 71 3.40 5.40 -17.42
CA MET A 71 4.33 6.51 -17.17
C MET A 71 4.46 6.80 -15.66
N LYS A 72 3.35 6.76 -14.92
CA LYS A 72 3.35 6.92 -13.45
C LYS A 72 4.23 5.85 -12.78
N GLU A 73 4.13 4.59 -13.20
CA GLU A 73 4.98 3.49 -12.72
C GLU A 73 6.47 3.68 -13.09
N ALA A 74 6.75 4.20 -14.29
CA ALA A 74 8.13 4.48 -14.73
C ALA A 74 8.78 5.58 -13.86
N ILE A 75 8.04 6.65 -13.56
CA ILE A 75 8.48 7.71 -12.63
C ILE A 75 8.72 7.12 -11.24
N ALA A 76 7.78 6.35 -10.70
CA ALA A 76 7.91 5.75 -9.37
C ALA A 76 9.13 4.83 -9.28
N SER A 77 9.34 3.97 -10.29
CA SER A 77 10.50 3.06 -10.36
C SER A 77 11.82 3.82 -10.43
N TRP A 78 11.88 4.89 -11.22
CA TRP A 78 13.08 5.72 -11.33
C TRP A 78 13.41 6.43 -10.02
N VAL A 79 12.41 7.03 -9.37
CA VAL A 79 12.57 7.69 -8.07
C VAL A 79 13.00 6.70 -6.99
N SER A 80 12.43 5.49 -6.95
CA SER A 80 12.86 4.44 -6.03
C SER A 80 14.31 4.02 -6.25
N ARG A 81 14.75 3.92 -7.52
CA ARG A 81 16.13 3.60 -7.87
C ARG A 81 17.12 4.69 -7.42
N LEU A 82 16.75 5.97 -7.55
CA LEU A 82 17.56 7.10 -7.09
C LEU A 82 17.65 7.14 -5.56
N ASN A 83 16.57 6.78 -4.86
CA ASN A 83 16.52 6.79 -3.40
C ASN A 83 17.00 5.48 -2.75
N HIS A 84 17.50 4.53 -3.53
CA HIS A 84 17.89 3.21 -3.02
C HIS A 84 16.79 2.52 -2.20
N CYS A 85 15.52 2.68 -2.62
CA CYS A 85 14.36 2.07 -1.95
C CYS A 85 14.13 0.65 -2.50
N PRO A 86 14.38 -0.42 -1.72
CA PRO A 86 14.45 -1.78 -2.24
C PRO A 86 13.14 -2.58 -2.15
N TYR A 87 12.11 -2.04 -1.49
CA TYR A 87 10.78 -2.66 -1.35
C TYR A 87 10.06 -2.70 -2.71
#